data_AF-A0A7C3ZHG2-F1
#
_entry.id   AF-A0A7C3ZHG2-F1
#
_cell.length_a   1.000
_cell.length_b   1.000
_cell.length_c   1.000
_cell.angle_alpha   90.00
_cell.angle_beta   90.00
_cell.angle_gamma   90.00
#
_symmetry.space_group_name_H-M   'P 1'
#
loop_
_entity.id
_entity.type
_entity.pdbx_description
1 polymer ?
#
loop_
_entity_poly.entity_id
_entity_poly.type
_entity_poly.pdbx_seq_one_letter_code
_entity_poly.pdbx_strand_id
1 'polypeptide(L)'
;MPWVIFYLIRRQKAVVRENSGIFSIFCYMWVIPFVLLAFMSFFRRVGLHWSLAFCPFFFVCCIALFPADFVRLIRYSAVFSIVLVIFAGSAPFFARRAGQWCVPEKYSKLAMFVKPEIFCDIIRRNSAGRVLASDGYTEACVLGYHCKHYIALFASPSRSGRQDDIITDYRELDGRNFLIFSFDPDIIKKVGPYFETARQTIANQDGVTFYLVFGDRFIYSRYRSEHLSKILRAFYDIPPFLPIKGGYFYEKYFPETISSRKGRFNISAVSF
;
A
#
# COMPACT_ATOMS: atom_id res chain seq x y z
N MET A 1 -18.48 -17.88 -7.88
CA MET A 1 -18.91 -19.28 -8.17
C MET A 1 -20.43 -19.39 -8.18
N PRO A 2 -21.13 -18.84 -9.20
CA PRO A 2 -22.60 -18.78 -9.24
C PRO A 2 -23.30 -20.14 -9.17
N TRP A 3 -22.69 -21.19 -9.74
CA TRP A 3 -23.29 -22.54 -9.81
C TRP A 3 -23.31 -23.27 -8.46
N VAL A 4 -22.40 -22.97 -7.53
CA VAL A 4 -22.42 -23.53 -6.17
C VAL A 4 -23.62 -22.98 -5.40
N ILE A 5 -23.85 -21.67 -5.51
CA ILE A 5 -25.02 -20.99 -4.93
C ILE A 5 -26.30 -21.56 -5.55
N PHE A 6 -26.32 -21.77 -6.87
CA PHE A 6 -27.44 -22.42 -7.55
C PHE A 6 -27.72 -23.85 -7.03
N TYR A 7 -26.68 -24.67 -6.86
CA TYR A 7 -26.83 -26.04 -6.30
C TYR A 7 -27.32 -26.03 -4.85
N LEU A 8 -26.79 -25.11 -4.02
CA LEU A 8 -27.25 -24.91 -2.65
C LEU A 8 -28.72 -24.52 -2.58
N ILE A 9 -29.17 -23.57 -3.40
CA ILE A 9 -30.59 -23.15 -3.45
C ILE A 9 -31.48 -24.31 -3.93
N ARG A 10 -31.05 -25.04 -4.96
CA ARG A 10 -31.83 -26.14 -5.55
C ARG A 10 -31.95 -27.36 -4.64
N ARG A 11 -30.92 -27.65 -3.82
CA ARG A 11 -30.90 -28.82 -2.92
C ARG A 11 -30.99 -28.47 -1.43
N GLN A 12 -31.38 -27.24 -1.09
CA GLN A 12 -31.37 -26.71 0.27
C GLN A 12 -32.01 -27.63 1.32
N LYS A 13 -33.17 -28.24 1.00
CA LYS A 13 -33.90 -29.07 1.98
C LYS A 13 -33.23 -30.42 2.24
N ALA A 14 -32.58 -31.01 1.24
CA ALA A 14 -31.86 -32.28 1.38
C ALA A 14 -30.52 -32.06 2.09
N VAL A 15 -29.79 -31.03 1.68
CA VAL A 15 -28.46 -30.70 2.23
C VAL A 15 -28.53 -30.27 3.69
N VAL A 16 -29.51 -29.44 4.08
CA VAL A 16 -29.68 -28.97 5.47
C VAL A 16 -30.13 -30.10 6.40
N ARG A 17 -30.94 -31.05 5.90
CA ARG A 17 -31.50 -32.13 6.72
C ARG A 17 -30.51 -33.27 6.97
N GLU A 18 -29.69 -33.63 5.98
CA GLU A 18 -28.71 -34.73 6.09
C GLU A 18 -27.36 -34.28 6.64
N ASN A 19 -26.97 -33.01 6.41
CA ASN A 19 -25.62 -32.52 6.72
C ASN A 19 -25.64 -31.21 7.54
N SER A 20 -26.55 -31.11 8.51
CA SER A 20 -26.77 -29.90 9.32
C SER A 20 -25.49 -29.35 9.98
N GLY A 21 -24.62 -30.21 10.50
CA GLY A 21 -23.34 -29.82 11.09
C GLY A 21 -22.35 -29.23 10.07
N ILE A 22 -22.19 -29.87 8.92
CA ILE A 22 -21.29 -29.43 7.84
C ILE A 22 -21.81 -28.13 7.20
N PHE A 23 -23.13 -28.01 7.05
CA PHE A 23 -23.77 -26.78 6.56
C PHE A 23 -23.57 -25.62 7.55
N SER A 24 -23.66 -25.87 8.85
CA SER A 24 -23.35 -24.87 9.88
C SER A 24 -21.90 -24.40 9.80
N ILE A 25 -20.95 -25.33 9.64
CA ILE A 25 -19.52 -25.01 9.42
C ILE A 25 -19.33 -24.16 8.17
N PHE A 26 -20.00 -24.49 7.05
CA PHE A 26 -19.96 -23.70 5.82
C PHE A 26 -20.46 -22.27 6.04
N CYS A 27 -21.55 -22.09 6.79
CA CYS A 27 -22.06 -20.76 7.14
C CYS A 27 -21.06 -19.96 7.96
N TYR A 28 -20.45 -20.56 8.99
CA TYR A 28 -19.48 -19.89 9.85
C TYR A 28 -18.16 -19.56 9.14
N MET A 29 -17.66 -20.45 8.30
CA MET A 29 -16.35 -20.29 7.65
C MET A 29 -16.40 -19.50 6.36
N TRP A 30 -17.57 -19.39 5.71
CA TRP A 30 -17.67 -18.75 4.39
C TRP A 30 -18.73 -17.65 4.34
N VAL A 31 -19.98 -17.95 4.70
CA VAL A 31 -21.08 -16.95 4.57
C VAL A 31 -20.84 -15.74 5.47
N ILE A 32 -20.58 -15.97 6.76
CA ILE A 32 -20.40 -14.89 7.73
C ILE A 32 -19.19 -14.00 7.37
N PRO A 33 -17.98 -14.54 7.10
CA PRO A 33 -16.85 -13.72 6.69
C PRO A 33 -17.12 -12.91 5.43
N PHE A 34 -17.75 -13.49 4.40
CA PHE A 34 -18.04 -12.75 3.17
C PHE A 34 -19.10 -11.66 3.35
N VAL A 35 -20.13 -11.88 4.19
CA VAL A 35 -21.10 -10.84 4.55
C VAL A 35 -20.43 -9.70 5.30
N LEU A 36 -19.56 -10.01 6.27
CA LEU A 36 -18.79 -9.01 7.00
C LEU A 36 -17.84 -8.23 6.09
N LEU A 37 -17.12 -8.90 5.19
CA LEU A 37 -16.24 -8.26 4.21
C LEU A 37 -17.02 -7.38 3.24
N ALA A 38 -18.19 -7.84 2.77
CA ALA A 38 -19.08 -7.07 1.90
C ALA A 38 -19.60 -5.81 2.61
N PHE A 39 -20.00 -5.93 3.88
CA PHE A 39 -20.40 -4.80 4.70
C PHE A 39 -19.23 -3.81 4.91
N MET A 40 -18.04 -4.31 5.25
CA MET A 40 -16.85 -3.47 5.40
C MET A 40 -16.44 -2.75 4.12
N SER A 41 -16.72 -3.34 2.95
CA SER A 41 -16.44 -2.75 1.63
C SER A 41 -17.11 -1.38 1.43
N PHE A 42 -18.24 -1.11 2.10
CA PHE A 42 -18.89 0.20 2.07
C PHE A 42 -18.11 1.29 2.82
N PHE A 43 -17.36 0.92 3.85
CA PHE A 43 -16.67 1.87 4.74
C PHE A 43 -15.18 1.98 4.44
N ARG A 44 -14.58 0.91 3.94
CA ARG A 44 -13.14 0.80 3.69
C ARG A 44 -12.90 0.08 2.38
N ARG A 45 -11.80 0.42 1.70
CA ARG A 45 -11.30 -0.37 0.58
C ARG A 45 -10.77 -1.69 1.11
N VAL A 46 -11.64 -2.69 1.17
CA VAL A 46 -11.28 -4.07 1.50
C VAL A 46 -10.66 -4.69 0.27
N GLY A 47 -9.38 -5.06 0.35
CA GLY A 47 -8.69 -5.71 -0.75
C GLY A 47 -9.30 -7.09 -1.06
N LEU A 48 -9.39 -7.43 -2.34
CA LEU A 48 -9.87 -8.75 -2.77
C LEU A 48 -9.05 -9.91 -2.18
N HIS A 49 -7.78 -9.67 -1.83
CA HIS A 49 -6.92 -10.67 -1.21
C HIS A 49 -7.45 -11.18 0.14
N TRP A 50 -8.23 -10.39 0.89
CA TRP A 50 -8.90 -10.87 2.11
C TRP A 50 -9.91 -11.97 1.82
N SER A 51 -10.61 -11.89 0.68
CA SER A 51 -11.55 -12.93 0.26
C SER A 51 -10.84 -14.22 -0.19
N LEU A 52 -9.62 -14.10 -0.73
CA LEU A 52 -8.83 -15.26 -1.17
C LEU A 52 -8.43 -16.17 0.01
N ALA A 53 -8.23 -15.62 1.20
CA ALA A 53 -7.93 -16.40 2.41
C ALA A 53 -9.06 -17.39 2.77
N PHE A 54 -10.29 -17.11 2.34
CA PHE A 54 -11.46 -17.96 2.61
C PHE A 54 -11.77 -18.95 1.48
N CYS A 55 -11.06 -18.89 0.36
CA CYS A 55 -11.25 -19.82 -0.77
C CYS A 55 -10.99 -21.29 -0.41
N PRO A 56 -9.96 -21.67 0.36
CA PRO A 56 -9.72 -23.08 0.69
C PRO A 56 -10.90 -23.71 1.44
N PHE A 57 -11.47 -23.01 2.42
CA PHE A 57 -12.59 -23.50 3.23
C PHE A 57 -13.86 -23.72 2.40
N PHE A 58 -14.06 -22.89 1.39
CA PHE A 58 -15.15 -23.06 0.44
C PHE A 58 -15.08 -24.42 -0.28
N PHE A 59 -13.89 -24.79 -0.79
CA PHE A 59 -13.71 -26.04 -1.51
C PHE A 59 -13.85 -27.26 -0.59
N VAL A 60 -13.29 -27.20 0.61
CA VAL A 60 -13.44 -28.28 1.63
C VAL A 60 -14.92 -28.52 1.94
N CYS A 61 -15.69 -27.45 2.16
CA CYS A 61 -17.12 -27.58 2.41
C CYS A 61 -17.89 -28.09 1.19
N CYS A 62 -17.49 -27.69 -0.03
CA CYS A 62 -18.13 -28.18 -1.26
C CYS A 62 -17.92 -29.69 -1.48
N ILE A 63 -16.75 -30.23 -1.12
CA ILE A 63 -16.49 -31.68 -1.17
C ILE A 63 -17.43 -32.41 -0.22
N ALA A 64 -17.55 -31.91 1.02
CA ALA A 64 -18.35 -32.54 2.06
C ALA A 64 -19.87 -32.46 1.77
N LEU A 65 -20.35 -31.36 1.18
CA LEU A 65 -21.77 -31.15 0.88
C LEU A 65 -22.21 -31.80 -0.44
N PHE A 66 -21.31 -31.95 -1.41
CA PHE A 66 -21.63 -32.41 -2.77
C PHE A 66 -20.63 -33.43 -3.33
N PRO A 67 -20.37 -34.57 -2.65
CA PRO A 67 -19.32 -35.51 -3.06
C PRO A 67 -19.54 -36.07 -4.47
N ALA A 68 -20.78 -36.41 -4.84
CA ALA A 68 -21.11 -36.98 -6.14
C ALA A 68 -21.01 -35.96 -7.31
N ASP A 69 -21.22 -34.67 -7.03
CA ASP A 69 -21.24 -33.62 -8.04
C ASP A 69 -19.94 -32.78 -8.06
N PHE A 70 -19.01 -33.04 -7.14
CA PHE A 70 -17.82 -32.21 -6.92
C PHE A 70 -16.94 -32.05 -8.18
N VAL A 71 -16.72 -33.12 -8.93
CA VAL A 71 -15.95 -33.08 -10.20
C VAL A 71 -16.63 -32.15 -11.21
N ARG A 72 -17.97 -32.17 -11.26
CA ARG A 72 -18.76 -31.30 -12.15
C ARG A 72 -18.65 -29.84 -11.72
N LEU A 73 -18.68 -29.57 -10.41
CA LEU A 73 -18.49 -28.26 -9.80
C LEU A 73 -17.09 -27.67 -10.08
N ILE A 74 -16.03 -28.49 -9.99
CA ILE A 74 -14.67 -28.08 -10.39
C ILE A 74 -14.65 -27.74 -11.89
N ARG A 75 -15.21 -28.60 -12.74
CA ARG A 75 -15.20 -28.38 -14.19
C ARG A 75 -15.86 -27.06 -14.58
N TYR A 76 -17.02 -26.73 -14.00
CA TYR A 76 -17.66 -25.43 -14.21
C TYR A 76 -16.81 -24.27 -13.73
N SER A 77 -16.13 -24.44 -12.59
CA SER A 77 -15.20 -23.44 -12.05
C SER A 77 -14.00 -23.21 -12.96
N ALA A 78 -13.43 -24.29 -13.51
CA ALA A 78 -12.32 -24.22 -14.45
C ALA A 78 -12.73 -23.51 -15.75
N VAL A 79 -13.86 -23.90 -16.35
CA VAL A 79 -14.37 -23.27 -17.59
C VAL A 79 -14.62 -21.78 -17.36
N PHE A 80 -15.30 -21.41 -16.27
CA PHE A 80 -15.54 -20.01 -15.94
C PHE A 80 -14.24 -19.22 -15.73
N SER A 81 -13.26 -19.83 -15.05
CA SER A 81 -11.95 -19.20 -14.83
C SER A 81 -11.21 -19.00 -16.14
N ILE A 82 -11.23 -19.98 -17.06
CA ILE A 82 -10.65 -19.85 -18.40
C ILE A 82 -11.33 -18.71 -19.17
N VAL A 83 -12.66 -18.64 -19.14
CA VAL A 83 -13.39 -17.54 -19.79
C VAL A 83 -13.00 -16.19 -19.22
N LEU A 84 -12.89 -16.07 -17.89
CA LEU A 84 -12.43 -14.83 -17.25
C LEU A 84 -10.99 -14.47 -17.62
N VAL A 85 -10.09 -15.46 -17.71
CA VAL A 85 -8.70 -15.23 -18.13
C VAL A 85 -8.64 -14.79 -19.60
N ILE A 86 -9.43 -15.40 -20.48
CA ILE A 86 -9.52 -14.98 -21.89
C ILE A 86 -10.10 -13.57 -21.98
N PHE A 87 -11.15 -13.25 -21.22
CA PHE A 87 -11.77 -11.93 -21.21
C PHE A 87 -10.80 -10.86 -20.66
N ALA A 88 -10.17 -11.12 -19.52
CA ALA A 88 -9.19 -10.21 -18.92
C ALA A 88 -7.92 -10.07 -19.77
N GLY A 89 -7.45 -11.17 -20.38
CA GLY A 89 -6.27 -11.20 -21.25
C GLY A 89 -6.50 -10.62 -22.64
N SER A 90 -7.74 -10.61 -23.13
CA SER A 90 -8.11 -9.96 -24.40
C SER A 90 -8.37 -8.47 -24.25
N ALA A 91 -8.74 -7.98 -23.06
CA ALA A 91 -8.92 -6.55 -22.82
C ALA A 91 -7.70 -5.68 -23.23
N PRO A 92 -6.44 -6.08 -22.96
CA PRO A 92 -5.24 -5.43 -23.53
C PRO A 92 -5.17 -5.38 -25.05
N PHE A 93 -5.55 -6.47 -25.72
CA PHE A 93 -5.51 -6.56 -27.18
C PHE A 93 -6.53 -5.57 -27.81
N PHE A 94 -7.75 -5.52 -27.28
CA PHE A 94 -8.78 -4.60 -27.76
C PHE A 94 -8.48 -3.14 -27.44
N ALA A 95 -7.95 -2.86 -26.26
CA ALA A 95 -7.67 -1.48 -25.87
C ALA A 95 -6.36 -0.93 -26.49
N ARG A 96 -5.44 -1.81 -26.93
CA ARG A 96 -4.35 -1.45 -27.87
C ARG A 96 -4.90 -1.04 -29.24
N ARG A 97 -5.88 -1.77 -29.78
CA ARG A 97 -6.54 -1.45 -31.06
C ARG A 97 -7.27 -0.10 -31.02
N ALA A 98 -7.84 0.25 -29.86
CA ALA A 98 -8.58 1.50 -29.65
C ALA A 98 -7.69 2.73 -29.37
N GLY A 99 -6.36 2.59 -29.33
CA GLY A 99 -5.44 3.70 -29.05
C GLY A 99 -5.51 4.25 -27.62
N GLN A 100 -6.23 3.58 -26.71
CA GLN A 100 -6.47 4.04 -25.33
C GLN A 100 -5.43 3.52 -24.32
N TRP A 101 -4.48 2.70 -24.77
CA TRP A 101 -3.37 2.23 -23.94
C TRP A 101 -2.27 3.27 -23.94
N CYS A 102 -2.34 4.21 -23.00
CA CYS A 102 -1.19 4.70 -22.25
C CYS A 102 -1.72 5.68 -21.19
N VAL A 103 -1.86 5.23 -19.95
CA VAL A 103 -1.64 6.15 -18.81
C VAL A 103 -0.15 6.04 -18.54
N PRO A 104 0.68 7.02 -18.97
CA PRO A 104 2.15 6.88 -18.96
C PRO A 104 2.71 6.49 -17.59
N GLU A 105 2.07 6.97 -16.52
CA GLU A 105 2.46 6.71 -15.13
C GLU A 105 2.36 5.22 -14.73
N LYS A 106 1.29 4.52 -15.15
CA LYS A 106 1.09 3.10 -14.78
C LYS A 106 2.08 2.19 -15.50
N TYR A 107 2.40 2.50 -16.76
CA TYR A 107 3.44 1.79 -17.51
C TYR A 107 4.81 2.02 -16.90
N SER A 108 5.11 3.26 -16.50
CA SER A 108 6.38 3.64 -15.90
C SER A 108 6.64 2.92 -14.57
N LYS A 109 5.62 2.82 -13.70
CA LYS A 109 5.70 2.04 -12.46
C LYS A 109 5.85 0.53 -12.71
N LEU A 110 5.19 -0.02 -13.73
CA LEU A 110 5.36 -1.44 -14.08
C LEU A 110 6.80 -1.72 -14.54
N ALA A 111 7.37 -0.84 -15.35
CA ALA A 111 8.75 -0.97 -15.82
C ALA A 111 9.75 -1.00 -14.66
N MET A 112 9.50 -0.27 -13.56
CA MET A 112 10.31 -0.34 -12.34
C MET A 112 10.38 -1.75 -11.75
N PHE A 113 9.30 -2.53 -11.83
CA PHE A 113 9.29 -3.91 -11.33
C PHE A 113 9.90 -4.91 -12.31
N VAL A 114 9.76 -4.68 -13.62
CA VAL A 114 10.19 -5.62 -14.66
C VAL A 114 11.66 -5.41 -15.05
N LYS A 115 12.12 -4.16 -15.05
CA LYS A 115 13.47 -3.73 -15.46
C LYS A 115 14.02 -2.61 -14.56
N PRO A 116 14.24 -2.88 -13.26
CA PRO A 116 14.71 -1.87 -12.31
C PRO A 116 16.12 -1.32 -12.63
N GLU A 117 16.94 -2.07 -13.35
CA GLU A 117 18.34 -1.73 -13.66
C GLU A 117 18.45 -0.42 -14.44
N ILE A 118 17.46 -0.17 -15.30
CA ILE A 118 17.28 1.04 -16.10
C ILE A 118 17.36 2.30 -15.24
N PHE A 119 16.75 2.26 -14.05
CA PHE A 119 16.71 3.39 -13.13
C PHE A 119 17.99 3.49 -12.30
N CYS A 120 18.59 2.35 -11.96
CA CYS A 120 19.77 2.30 -11.11
C CYS A 120 20.97 3.00 -11.72
N ASP A 121 21.19 2.87 -13.02
CA ASP A 121 22.31 3.55 -13.68
C ASP A 121 22.14 5.07 -13.71
N ILE A 122 20.89 5.54 -13.83
CA ILE A 122 20.57 6.96 -13.82
C ILE A 122 20.70 7.52 -12.40
N ILE A 123 20.18 6.81 -11.40
CA ILE A 123 20.34 7.18 -9.99
C ILE A 123 21.83 7.23 -9.63
N ARG A 124 22.60 6.19 -9.95
CA ARG A 124 24.05 6.10 -9.65
C ARG A 124 24.82 7.26 -10.27
N ARG A 125 24.61 7.55 -11.56
CA ARG A 125 25.27 8.66 -12.27
C ARG A 125 24.98 10.04 -11.65
N ASN A 126 23.80 10.24 -11.08
CA ASN A 126 23.37 11.53 -10.54
C ASN A 126 23.52 11.65 -9.00
N SER A 127 23.85 10.56 -8.32
CA SER A 127 23.84 10.43 -6.87
C SER A 127 25.02 11.07 -6.13
N ALA A 128 26.07 11.51 -6.83
CA ALA A 128 27.37 11.88 -6.24
C ALA A 128 27.24 12.82 -5.01
N GLY A 129 27.43 12.26 -3.81
CA GLY A 129 27.37 12.95 -2.52
C GLY A 129 25.97 13.37 -2.03
N ARG A 130 24.91 13.04 -2.76
CA ARG A 130 23.52 13.41 -2.44
C ARG A 130 22.81 12.30 -1.68
N VAL A 131 21.89 12.71 -0.80
CA VAL A 131 20.94 11.80 -0.17
C VAL A 131 19.95 11.34 -1.23
N LEU A 132 19.82 10.02 -1.42
CA LEU A 132 18.84 9.45 -2.33
C LEU A 132 17.48 9.38 -1.65
N ALA A 133 16.44 9.84 -2.35
CA ALA A 133 15.09 9.82 -1.83
C ALA A 133 14.04 9.56 -2.91
N SER A 134 12.83 9.19 -2.49
CA SER A 134 11.64 9.11 -3.35
C SER A 134 10.40 9.53 -2.57
N ASP A 135 9.34 10.00 -3.26
CA ASP A 135 8.07 10.35 -2.63
C ASP A 135 7.09 9.18 -2.52
N GLY A 136 7.43 8.05 -3.13
CA GLY A 136 6.66 6.82 -3.07
C GLY A 136 7.39 5.72 -2.29
N TYR A 137 6.67 5.07 -1.38
CA TYR A 137 7.23 4.00 -0.54
C TYR A 137 7.66 2.79 -1.38
N THR A 138 6.83 2.42 -2.36
CA THR A 138 7.10 1.31 -3.26
C THR A 138 8.37 1.57 -4.08
N GLU A 139 8.49 2.78 -4.61
CA GLU A 139 9.61 3.26 -5.40
C GLU A 139 10.90 3.24 -4.57
N ALA A 140 10.87 3.79 -3.35
CA ALA A 140 12.00 3.76 -2.41
C ALA A 140 12.46 2.32 -2.11
N CYS A 141 11.53 1.41 -1.80
CA CYS A 141 11.89 0.02 -1.47
C CYS A 141 12.41 -0.77 -2.68
N VAL A 142 11.71 -0.71 -3.82
CA VAL A 142 12.07 -1.48 -5.02
C VAL A 142 13.40 -1.01 -5.55
N LEU A 143 13.56 0.30 -5.77
CA LEU A 143 14.81 0.85 -6.28
C LEU A 143 15.92 0.71 -5.25
N GLY A 144 15.65 0.88 -3.95
CA GLY A 144 16.67 0.70 -2.93
C GLY A 144 17.22 -0.74 -2.90
N TYR A 145 16.32 -1.72 -3.03
CA TYR A 145 16.69 -3.14 -3.09
C TYR A 145 17.50 -3.49 -4.35
N HIS A 146 17.08 -3.02 -5.52
CA HIS A 146 17.73 -3.36 -6.79
C HIS A 146 19.01 -2.54 -7.03
N CYS A 147 19.02 -1.25 -6.68
CA CYS A 147 20.18 -0.38 -6.87
C CYS A 147 21.22 -0.51 -5.74
N LYS A 148 20.95 -1.34 -4.72
CA LYS A 148 21.83 -1.62 -3.57
C LYS A 148 22.24 -0.36 -2.81
N HIS A 149 21.33 0.61 -2.75
CA HIS A 149 21.51 1.86 -2.03
C HIS A 149 20.25 2.14 -1.22
N TYR A 150 20.42 2.69 -0.02
CA TYR A 150 19.26 3.15 0.73
C TYR A 150 18.64 4.38 0.04
N ILE A 151 17.31 4.37 -0.10
CA ILE A 151 16.52 5.47 -0.66
C ILE A 151 15.50 5.87 0.40
N ALA A 152 15.66 7.07 0.96
CA ALA A 152 14.78 7.57 2.00
C ALA A 152 13.40 7.97 1.43
N LEU A 153 12.35 7.86 2.24
CA LEU A 153 11.01 8.25 1.82
C LEU A 153 10.72 9.72 2.12
N PHE A 154 10.85 10.59 1.13
CA PHE A 154 10.74 12.03 1.32
C PHE A 154 9.36 12.58 0.96
N ALA A 155 8.83 13.46 1.80
CA ALA A 155 7.56 14.16 1.60
C ALA A 155 6.31 13.28 1.29
N SER A 156 6.34 11.99 1.63
CA SER A 156 5.26 11.05 1.32
C SER A 156 4.14 11.06 2.38
N PRO A 157 2.85 11.10 2.02
CA PRO A 157 1.75 10.94 2.98
C PRO A 157 1.40 9.47 3.27
N SER A 158 2.15 8.51 2.72
CA SER A 158 1.80 7.08 2.77
C SER A 158 1.84 6.51 4.20
N ARG A 159 0.82 5.70 4.53
CA ARG A 159 0.78 4.90 5.77
C ARG A 159 1.88 3.84 5.78
N SER A 160 2.11 3.14 4.67
CA SER A 160 3.20 2.16 4.56
C SER A 160 4.56 2.84 4.71
N GLY A 161 4.63 4.11 4.29
CA GLY A 161 5.81 4.93 4.40
C GLY A 161 6.30 5.22 5.82
N ARG A 162 5.43 5.05 6.83
CA ARG A 162 5.78 5.29 8.23
C ARG A 162 6.84 4.33 8.76
N GLN A 163 7.06 3.20 8.08
CA GLN A 163 8.18 2.30 8.38
C GLN A 163 9.54 2.99 8.18
N ASP A 164 9.65 3.88 7.20
CA ASP A 164 10.89 4.61 6.94
C ASP A 164 11.21 5.62 8.04
N ASP A 165 10.20 6.13 8.77
CA ASP A 165 10.41 7.08 9.86
C ASP A 165 11.24 6.50 11.02
N ILE A 166 11.30 5.17 11.13
CA ILE A 166 12.13 4.46 12.11
C ILE A 166 13.61 4.61 11.72
N ILE A 167 13.91 4.42 10.43
CA ILE A 167 15.25 4.34 9.87
C ILE A 167 15.80 5.75 9.58
N THR A 168 15.05 6.58 8.87
CA THR A 168 15.48 7.93 8.50
C THR A 168 15.40 8.88 9.69
N ASP A 169 16.47 9.66 9.90
CA ASP A 169 16.45 10.84 10.76
C ASP A 169 16.71 12.11 9.95
N TYR A 170 15.63 12.85 9.66
CA TYR A 170 15.74 14.09 8.87
C TYR A 170 16.51 15.21 9.57
N ARG A 171 16.73 15.13 10.89
CA ARG A 171 17.53 16.11 11.63
C ARG A 171 18.99 16.05 11.17
N GLU A 172 19.50 14.83 10.95
CA GLU A 172 20.88 14.59 10.53
C GLU A 172 21.12 14.93 9.06
N LEU A 173 20.05 15.18 8.31
CA LEU A 173 20.09 15.50 6.89
C LEU A 173 19.99 17.01 6.62
N ASP A 174 19.86 17.84 7.66
CA ASP A 174 19.76 19.30 7.52
C ASP A 174 20.98 19.86 6.75
N GLY A 175 20.70 20.76 5.81
CA GLY A 175 21.70 21.33 4.90
C GLY A 175 22.28 20.38 3.85
N ARG A 176 21.94 19.08 3.84
CA ARG A 176 22.40 18.12 2.83
C ARG A 176 21.69 18.35 1.49
N ASN A 177 22.34 17.90 0.41
CA ASN A 177 21.76 17.89 -0.93
C ASN A 177 21.07 16.55 -1.19
N PHE A 178 19.95 16.59 -1.91
CA PHE A 178 19.11 15.45 -2.21
C PHE A 178 18.99 15.22 -3.72
N LEU A 179 18.86 13.95 -4.08
CA LEU A 179 18.35 13.50 -5.37
C LEU A 179 17.06 12.74 -5.12
N ILE A 180 15.94 13.31 -5.55
CA ILE A 180 14.61 12.74 -5.34
C ILE A 180 14.09 12.14 -6.66
N PHE A 181 13.78 10.86 -6.65
CA PHE A 181 13.17 10.13 -7.75
C PHE A 181 11.65 10.09 -7.63
N SER A 182 10.93 10.40 -8.71
CA SER A 182 9.48 10.27 -8.78
C SER A 182 8.95 9.98 -10.18
N PHE A 183 7.79 9.35 -10.27
CA PHE A 183 6.99 9.26 -11.50
C PHE A 183 5.97 10.40 -11.62
N ASP A 184 5.84 11.24 -10.60
CA ASP A 184 4.92 12.38 -10.61
C ASP A 184 5.53 13.59 -11.34
N PRO A 185 4.93 14.11 -12.43
CA PRO A 185 5.40 15.30 -13.12
C PRO A 185 5.46 16.56 -12.27
N ASP A 186 4.60 16.64 -11.24
CA ASP A 186 4.45 17.80 -10.36
C ASP A 186 5.27 17.65 -9.06
N ILE A 187 6.17 16.66 -8.97
CA ILE A 187 6.94 16.38 -7.76
C ILE A 187 7.67 17.62 -7.21
N ILE A 188 8.23 18.48 -8.06
CA ILE A 188 8.94 19.69 -7.62
C ILE A 188 8.04 20.62 -6.80
N LYS A 189 6.73 20.69 -7.08
CA LYS A 189 5.80 21.51 -6.29
C LYS A 189 5.64 20.96 -4.87
N LYS A 190 5.76 19.64 -4.70
CA LYS A 190 5.65 18.98 -3.40
C LYS A 190 6.92 19.08 -2.57
N VAL A 191 8.08 18.90 -3.20
CA VAL A 191 9.37 18.78 -2.48
C VAL A 191 10.21 20.04 -2.51
N GLY A 192 10.10 20.83 -3.58
CA GLY A 192 10.90 22.02 -3.82
C GLY A 192 10.88 23.04 -2.67
N PRO A 193 9.74 23.30 -2.00
CA PRO A 193 9.69 24.25 -0.87
C PRO A 193 10.64 23.90 0.29
N TYR A 194 11.07 22.64 0.43
CA TYR A 194 11.93 22.20 1.54
C TYR A 194 13.43 22.32 1.26
N PHE A 195 13.83 22.95 0.16
CA PHE A 195 15.21 23.18 -0.22
C PHE A 195 15.43 24.67 -0.46
N GLU A 196 16.67 25.16 -0.27
CA GLU A 196 16.99 26.53 -0.65
C GLU A 196 16.88 26.73 -2.17
N THR A 197 17.37 25.75 -2.94
CA THR A 197 17.19 25.70 -4.39
C THR A 197 16.81 24.29 -4.80
N ALA A 198 15.80 24.18 -5.69
CA ALA A 198 15.39 22.90 -6.25
C ALA A 198 15.22 23.03 -7.75
N ARG A 199 15.72 22.03 -8.49
CA ARG A 199 15.52 21.92 -9.94
C ARG A 199 15.03 20.53 -10.30
N GLN A 200 14.10 20.47 -11.25
CA GLN A 200 13.61 19.21 -11.78
C GLN A 200 14.20 18.97 -13.16
N THR A 201 14.56 17.72 -13.42
CA THR A 201 14.96 17.24 -14.74
C THR A 201 14.07 16.06 -15.13
N ILE A 202 13.71 16.01 -16.40
CA ILE A 202 12.96 14.89 -16.97
C ILE A 202 13.97 13.89 -17.52
N ALA A 203 13.81 12.63 -17.15
CA ALA A 203 14.58 11.52 -17.70
C ALA A 203 13.63 10.61 -18.49
N ASN A 204 14.10 10.15 -19.66
CA ASN A 204 13.42 9.15 -20.45
C ASN A 204 14.41 8.03 -20.77
N GLN A 205 14.05 6.80 -20.42
CA GLN A 205 14.83 5.62 -20.73
C GLN A 205 13.88 4.47 -21.07
N ASP A 206 14.12 3.80 -22.20
CA ASP A 206 13.30 2.70 -22.72
C ASP A 206 11.79 3.05 -22.81
N GLY A 207 11.48 4.31 -23.15
CA GLY A 207 10.11 4.81 -23.25
C GLY A 207 9.42 5.07 -21.90
N VAL A 208 10.15 4.97 -20.80
CA VAL A 208 9.68 5.29 -19.46
C VAL A 208 10.11 6.70 -19.09
N THR A 209 9.13 7.55 -18.76
CA THR A 209 9.40 8.92 -18.31
C THR A 209 9.33 9.00 -16.79
N PHE A 210 10.33 9.63 -16.19
CA PHE A 210 10.36 9.90 -14.75
C PHE A 210 11.08 11.22 -14.46
N TYR A 211 10.97 11.67 -13.22
CA TYR A 211 11.40 12.99 -12.79
C TYR A 211 12.44 12.86 -11.69
N LEU A 212 13.51 13.62 -11.84
CA LEU A 212 14.57 13.75 -10.85
C LEU A 212 14.55 15.17 -10.32
N VAL A 213 14.39 15.34 -9.01
CA VAL A 213 14.54 16.64 -8.36
C VAL A 213 15.88 16.68 -7.65
N PHE A 214 16.71 17.64 -8.04
CA PHE A 214 17.93 17.99 -7.33
C PHE A 214 17.58 19.11 -6.36
N GLY A 215 17.56 18.78 -5.06
CA GLY A 215 17.34 19.75 -3.99
C GLY A 215 18.66 20.04 -3.31
N ASP A 216 19.06 21.30 -3.28
CA ASP A 216 20.29 21.73 -2.60
C ASP A 216 19.94 22.43 -1.28
N ARG A 217 20.75 22.16 -0.25
CA ARG A 217 20.57 22.66 1.13
C ARG A 217 19.16 22.44 1.66
N PHE A 218 18.88 21.18 2.03
CA PHE A 218 17.63 20.81 2.70
C PHE A 218 17.39 21.66 3.95
N ILE A 219 16.16 22.14 4.13
CA ILE A 219 15.73 23.01 5.22
C ILE A 219 14.88 22.18 6.19
N TYR A 220 15.54 21.54 7.17
CA TYR A 220 14.87 20.65 8.12
C TYR A 220 13.79 21.37 8.93
N SER A 221 14.04 22.61 9.37
CA SER A 221 13.09 23.38 10.17
C SER A 221 11.72 23.53 9.50
N ARG A 222 11.72 23.80 8.19
CA ARG A 222 10.51 23.90 7.37
C ARG A 222 9.86 22.54 7.14
N TYR A 223 10.66 21.52 6.83
CA TYR A 223 10.15 20.16 6.65
C TYR A 223 9.48 19.62 7.92
N ARG A 224 10.07 19.90 9.08
CA ARG A 224 9.53 19.56 10.39
C ARG A 224 8.19 20.25 10.66
N SER A 225 8.12 21.56 10.47
CA SER A 225 6.93 22.35 10.80
C SER A 225 5.77 22.09 9.84
N GLU A 226 6.03 21.83 8.56
CA GLU A 226 4.99 21.67 7.54
C GLU A 226 4.64 20.22 7.24
N HIS A 227 5.63 19.34 7.06
CA HIS A 227 5.42 17.95 6.66
C HIS A 227 5.33 17.01 7.87
N LEU A 228 6.37 16.98 8.72
CA LEU A 228 6.38 16.06 9.87
C LEU A 228 5.26 16.35 10.87
N SER A 229 4.83 17.61 11.00
CA SER A 229 3.66 17.96 11.84
C SER A 229 2.34 17.40 11.30
N LYS A 230 2.18 17.29 9.97
CA LYS A 230 1.01 16.65 9.34
C LYS A 230 1.06 15.15 9.56
N ILE A 231 2.23 14.53 9.40
CA ILE A 231 2.46 13.12 9.69
C ILE A 231 2.16 12.79 11.16
N LEU A 232 2.63 13.63 12.09
CA LEU A 232 2.35 13.50 13.50
C LEU A 232 0.84 13.39 13.75
N ARG A 233 0.07 14.38 13.29
CA ARG A 233 -1.39 14.42 13.44
C ARG A 233 -2.11 13.23 12.80
N ALA A 234 -1.62 12.77 11.64
CA ALA A 234 -2.29 11.71 10.88
C ALA A 234 -2.01 10.30 11.42
N PHE A 235 -0.83 10.05 11.99
CA PHE A 235 -0.37 8.68 12.27
C PHE A 235 0.15 8.45 13.68
N TYR A 236 0.66 9.48 14.34
CA TYR A 236 1.32 9.34 15.63
C TYR A 236 0.56 10.07 16.75
N ASP A 237 -0.49 10.84 16.46
CA ASP A 237 -1.26 11.53 17.47
C ASP A 237 -2.14 10.55 18.26
N ILE A 238 -1.60 10.09 19.38
CA ILE A 238 -2.28 9.15 20.27
C ILE A 238 -3.30 9.92 21.12
N PRO A 239 -4.57 9.47 21.16
CA PRO A 239 -5.58 10.04 22.02
C PRO A 239 -5.17 10.09 23.50
N PRO A 240 -5.55 11.16 24.24
CA PRO A 240 -5.10 11.38 25.62
C PRO A 240 -5.67 10.40 26.64
N PHE A 241 -6.58 9.49 26.28
CA PHE A 241 -7.07 8.47 27.21
C PHE A 241 -6.25 7.18 27.18
N LEU A 242 -5.34 7.02 26.22
CA LEU A 242 -4.50 5.83 26.11
C LEU A 242 -3.23 5.98 26.98
N PRO A 243 -2.82 4.94 27.72
CA PRO A 243 -1.68 4.98 28.64
C PRO A 243 -0.33 4.88 27.92
N ILE A 244 -0.18 5.50 26.75
CA ILE A 244 1.05 5.49 25.95
C ILE A 244 1.73 6.85 26.10
N LYS A 245 2.88 6.85 26.78
CA LYS A 245 3.59 8.09 27.18
C LYS A 245 4.56 8.65 26.13
N GLY A 246 4.66 8.02 24.95
CA GLY A 246 5.61 8.45 23.92
C GLY A 246 5.63 7.52 22.71
N GLY A 247 6.53 7.81 21.79
CA GLY A 247 6.81 7.02 20.60
C GLY A 247 8.04 7.57 19.90
N TYR A 248 8.78 6.71 19.18
CA TYR A 248 10.05 7.10 18.54
C TYR A 248 9.92 8.37 17.69
N PHE A 249 8.78 8.57 17.01
CA PHE A 249 8.55 9.74 16.18
C PHE A 249 8.43 11.04 16.99
N TYR A 250 7.77 11.00 18.15
CA TYR A 250 7.71 12.14 19.07
C TYR A 250 9.08 12.45 19.64
N GLU A 251 9.79 11.44 20.11
CA GLU A 251 11.11 11.62 20.73
C GLU A 251 12.12 12.15 19.72
N LYS A 252 12.06 11.65 18.48
CA LYS A 252 12.92 12.07 17.37
C LYS A 252 12.59 13.51 16.94
N TYR A 253 11.33 13.82 16.66
CA TYR A 253 11.00 15.07 15.97
C TYR A 253 10.29 16.12 16.82
N PHE A 254 9.59 15.77 17.90
CA PHE A 254 8.78 16.68 18.71
C PHE A 254 8.91 16.45 20.23
N PRO A 255 10.14 16.37 20.79
CA PRO A 255 10.34 16.04 22.21
C PRO A 255 9.69 17.05 23.15
N GLU A 256 9.56 18.31 22.75
CA GLU A 256 8.91 19.38 23.51
C GLU A 256 7.42 19.11 23.75
N THR A 257 6.76 18.37 22.86
CA THR A 257 5.33 18.02 22.99
C THR A 257 5.09 16.89 24.00
N ILE A 258 6.12 16.13 24.34
CA ILE A 258 6.04 15.08 25.37
C ILE A 258 5.95 15.73 26.77
N SER A 259 6.74 16.79 27.00
CA SER A 259 6.74 17.53 28.26
C SER A 259 5.38 18.19 28.54
N SER A 260 4.76 18.80 27.53
CA SER A 260 3.44 19.41 27.66
C SER A 260 2.31 18.40 27.92
N ARG A 261 2.44 17.16 27.42
CA ARG A 261 1.52 16.06 27.76
C ARG A 261 1.71 15.54 29.18
N LYS A 262 2.94 15.42 29.68
CA LYS A 262 3.19 15.05 31.09
C LYS A 262 2.52 16.03 32.07
N GLY A 263 2.49 17.32 31.73
CA GLY A 263 1.78 18.34 32.51
C GLY A 263 0.25 18.17 32.57
N ARG A 264 -0.37 17.52 31.58
CA ARG A 264 -1.83 17.27 31.55
C ARG A 264 -2.29 16.05 32.35
N PHE A 265 -1.39 15.10 32.62
CA PHE A 265 -1.69 13.92 33.46
C PHE A 265 -1.30 14.10 34.93
N ASN A 266 -0.70 15.24 35.30
CA ASN A 266 -0.62 15.68 36.69
C ASN A 266 -1.97 16.28 37.11
N ILE A 267 -3.04 15.50 36.99
CA ILE A 267 -4.20 15.70 37.84
C ILE A 267 -3.90 14.92 39.10
N SER A 268 -3.65 15.68 40.14
CA SER A 268 -3.61 15.34 41.55
C SER A 268 -4.33 14.02 41.88
N ALA A 269 -3.65 13.22 42.69
CA ALA A 269 -4.21 12.17 43.52
C ALA A 269 -5.72 12.29 43.74
N VAL A 270 -6.48 11.41 43.09
CA VAL A 270 -7.76 10.97 43.67
C VAL A 270 -7.40 9.74 44.47
N SER A 271 -7.21 9.98 45.77
CA SER A 271 -7.28 8.97 46.81
C SER A 271 -8.57 8.18 46.65
N PHE A 272 -8.44 6.89 46.39
CA PHE A 272 -9.40 5.88 46.81
C PHE A 272 -8.79 5.12 47.97
#